data_AF-A0A9P1DME9-F1
#
_entry.id   AF-A0A9P1DME9-F1
#
_cell.length_a   1.000
_cell.length_b   1.000
_cell.length_c   1.000
_cell.angle_alpha   90.00
_cell.angle_beta   90.00
_cell.angle_gamma   90.00
#
_symmetry.space_group_name_H-M   'P 1'
#
loop_
_entity.id
_entity.type
_entity.pdbx_description
1 polymer ?
#
loop_
_entity_poly.entity_id
_entity_poly.type
_entity_poly.pdbx_seq_one_letter_code
_entity_poly.pdbx_strand_id
1 'polypeptide(L)'
;MLRARQVATWQLAKRRVAPWRCARAWCRPCSSEATGERPAPAPAPVLLFRARSLENESRSVENAITFATVGMSGGMGFAFLGLAPLTSPNLFMIGLLLAIFQVQFGYSLITRQLYMQRRRWVMELYRDEDKHLVTVVCDANLKRVWTLGNDAATGDTPSMQDIAEKGKMFFYLDREVGEVMDAEGLDALLADSKGIEEEKVEVKPVIGETEELSKRIVQSFSELTRTNLQQMAGKDGGSPIQQLDVLERAAKITGVSFMTMGLLFYVMGNWSAQNAIHRAAQSYTPSPASHASPAKAT
;
A
#
# COMPACT_ATOMS: atom_id res chain seq x y z
N MET A 1 -50.83 -7.97 2.31
CA MET A 1 -50.30 -6.80 3.04
C MET A 1 -48.79 -6.75 2.86
N LEU A 2 -48.34 -5.98 1.88
CA LEU A 2 -46.93 -5.80 1.51
C LEU A 2 -46.29 -4.72 2.39
N ARG A 3 -45.09 -4.97 2.94
CA ARG A 3 -44.22 -3.92 3.48
C ARG A 3 -42.92 -3.90 2.69
N ALA A 4 -42.88 -2.95 1.75
CA ALA A 4 -41.67 -2.43 1.15
C ALA A 4 -40.79 -1.80 2.24
N ARG A 5 -39.49 -2.10 2.23
CA ARG A 5 -38.48 -1.34 2.99
C ARG A 5 -37.51 -0.70 2.02
N GLN A 6 -37.27 0.57 2.30
CA GLN A 6 -36.71 1.61 1.44
C GLN A 6 -35.22 1.37 1.13
N VAL A 7 -34.88 1.60 -0.13
CA VAL A 7 -33.51 1.79 -0.63
C VAL A 7 -33.10 3.23 -0.31
N ALA A 8 -32.09 3.39 0.55
CA ALA A 8 -31.49 4.69 0.83
C ALA A 8 -30.38 4.98 -0.18
N THR A 9 -30.72 5.76 -1.21
CA THR A 9 -29.78 6.39 -2.16
C THR A 9 -29.01 7.52 -1.48
N TRP A 10 -27.70 7.37 -1.35
CA TRP A 10 -26.79 8.47 -1.02
C TRP A 10 -26.37 9.19 -2.30
N GLN A 11 -26.89 10.40 -2.50
CA GLN A 11 -26.54 11.28 -3.62
C GLN A 11 -25.29 12.10 -3.32
N LEU A 12 -24.49 12.25 -4.38
CA LEU A 12 -23.24 12.99 -4.50
C LEU A 12 -23.33 14.44 -4.01
N ALA A 13 -22.41 14.81 -3.12
CA ALA A 13 -22.04 16.20 -2.87
C ALA A 13 -21.16 16.75 -4.02
N LYS A 14 -21.79 17.34 -5.04
CA LYS A 14 -21.12 18.22 -6.02
C LYS A 14 -20.62 19.48 -5.31
N ARG A 15 -19.35 19.52 -4.91
CA ARG A 15 -18.69 20.78 -4.52
C ARG A 15 -18.45 21.62 -5.79
N ARG A 16 -19.16 22.75 -5.85
CA ARG A 16 -19.01 23.79 -6.87
C ARG A 16 -17.62 24.43 -6.74
N VAL A 17 -16.86 24.38 -7.82
CA VAL A 17 -15.63 25.17 -8.02
C VAL A 17 -16.05 26.62 -8.24
N ALA A 18 -15.51 27.54 -7.44
CA ALA A 18 -15.72 28.97 -7.61
C ALA A 18 -14.90 29.48 -8.80
N PRO A 19 -15.47 30.31 -9.70
CA PRO A 19 -14.73 30.91 -10.80
C PRO A 19 -13.94 32.12 -10.27
N TRP A 20 -12.61 32.00 -10.27
CA TRP A 20 -11.72 33.14 -10.06
C TRP A 20 -11.86 34.10 -11.25
N ARG A 21 -12.39 35.29 -10.97
CA ARG A 21 -12.53 36.38 -11.94
C ARG A 21 -11.16 36.99 -12.20
N CYS A 22 -10.67 36.87 -13.43
CA CYS A 22 -9.58 37.69 -13.95
C CYS A 22 -9.99 39.17 -13.93
N ALA A 23 -9.30 39.96 -13.12
CA ALA A 23 -9.31 41.41 -13.25
C ALA A 23 -8.56 41.79 -14.52
N ARG A 24 -9.29 42.29 -15.53
CA ARG A 24 -8.74 42.98 -16.70
C ARG A 24 -8.14 44.31 -16.24
N ALA A 25 -6.82 44.35 -16.08
CA ALA A 25 -6.08 45.60 -16.14
C ALA A 25 -5.72 45.86 -17.61
N TRP A 26 -6.27 46.94 -18.16
CA TRP A 26 -5.94 47.46 -19.47
C TRP A 26 -4.51 48.04 -19.42
N CYS A 27 -3.55 47.36 -20.06
CA CYS A 27 -2.27 47.96 -20.40
C CYS A 27 -2.17 48.09 -21.93
N ARG A 28 -1.86 49.31 -22.35
CA ARG A 28 -1.67 49.75 -23.75
C ARG A 28 -0.68 48.85 -24.50
N PRO A 29 -0.89 48.59 -25.80
CA PRO A 29 0.17 48.07 -26.65
C PRO A 29 1.17 49.20 -26.94
N CYS A 30 2.32 49.17 -26.27
CA CYS A 30 3.51 49.84 -26.79
C CYS A 30 4.11 48.93 -27.85
N SER A 31 3.89 49.28 -29.11
CA SER A 31 4.68 48.79 -30.23
C SER A 31 6.13 49.28 -30.05
N SER A 32 6.99 48.42 -29.53
CA SER A 32 8.43 48.53 -29.77
C SER A 32 8.85 47.30 -30.56
N GLU A 33 9.12 47.52 -31.85
CA GLU A 33 9.92 46.63 -32.68
C GLU A 33 11.28 46.44 -32.01
N ALA A 34 11.39 45.43 -31.17
CA ALA A 34 12.64 44.79 -30.87
C ALA A 34 12.63 43.49 -31.66
N THR A 35 13.34 43.48 -32.79
CA THR A 35 13.77 42.28 -33.52
C THR A 35 14.74 41.52 -32.61
N GLY A 36 14.23 40.97 -31.51
CA GLY A 36 14.90 39.99 -30.69
C GLY A 36 14.63 38.64 -31.30
N GLU A 37 15.69 37.94 -31.71
CA GLU A 37 15.65 36.52 -32.04
C GLU A 37 14.81 35.80 -30.98
N ARG A 38 13.64 35.31 -31.40
CA ARG A 38 12.81 34.47 -30.56
C ARG A 38 13.65 33.22 -30.27
N PRO A 39 14.06 32.97 -29.01
CA PRO A 39 14.84 31.78 -28.71
C PRO A 39 14.04 30.58 -29.22
N ALA A 40 14.70 29.72 -30.00
CA ALA A 40 14.10 28.52 -30.53
C ALA A 40 13.37 27.79 -29.39
N PRO A 41 12.15 27.24 -29.63
CA PRO A 41 11.47 26.48 -28.60
C PRO A 41 12.42 25.38 -28.12
N ALA A 42 12.73 25.37 -26.82
CA ALA A 42 13.58 24.36 -26.24
C ALA A 42 13.08 22.97 -26.66
N PRO A 43 13.98 22.06 -27.06
CA PRO A 43 13.60 20.73 -27.50
C PRO A 43 12.71 20.08 -26.43
N ALA A 44 11.62 19.47 -26.88
CA ALA A 44 10.70 18.80 -25.99
C ALA A 44 11.38 17.59 -25.34
N PRO A 45 11.06 17.25 -24.08
CA PRO A 45 11.59 16.06 -23.44
C PRO A 45 11.27 14.81 -24.27
N VAL A 46 12.29 13.99 -24.52
CA VAL A 46 12.20 12.75 -25.28
C VAL A 46 11.70 11.64 -24.37
N LEU A 47 10.67 10.91 -24.81
CA LEU A 47 10.18 9.72 -24.13
C LEU A 47 11.09 8.54 -24.50
N LEU A 48 11.72 7.92 -23.51
CA LEU A 48 12.64 6.79 -23.71
C LEU A 48 11.96 5.44 -23.51
N PHE A 49 11.05 5.35 -22.53
CA PHE A 49 10.41 4.11 -22.13
C PHE A 49 8.97 4.36 -21.68
N ARG A 50 8.06 3.44 -22.02
CA ARG A 50 6.67 3.44 -21.56
C ARG A 50 6.21 2.04 -21.19
N ALA A 51 5.54 1.89 -20.05
CA ALA A 51 4.89 0.66 -19.62
C ALA A 51 3.46 0.94 -19.14
N ARG A 52 2.64 -0.11 -19.11
CA ARG A 52 1.28 -0.04 -18.54
C ARG A 52 1.32 0.11 -17.01
N SER A 53 0.24 0.64 -16.44
CA SER A 53 0.04 0.64 -14.98
C SER A 53 -0.22 -0.78 -14.44
N LEU A 54 0.15 -1.00 -13.17
CA LEU A 54 -0.11 -2.22 -12.41
C LEU A 54 -1.45 -2.17 -11.66
N GLU A 55 -2.37 -1.28 -12.05
CA GLU A 55 -3.64 -1.09 -11.33
C GLU A 55 -4.50 -2.37 -11.25
N ASN A 56 -4.50 -3.19 -12.30
CA ASN A 56 -5.28 -4.42 -12.33
C ASN A 56 -4.71 -5.47 -11.38
N GLU A 57 -3.39 -5.67 -11.43
CA GLU A 57 -2.65 -6.56 -10.53
C GLU A 57 -2.80 -6.10 -9.09
N SER A 58 -2.64 -4.80 -8.83
CA SER A 58 -2.78 -4.26 -7.48
C SER A 58 -4.18 -4.43 -6.94
N ARG A 59 -5.23 -4.28 -7.75
CA ARG A 59 -6.61 -4.46 -7.32
C ARG A 59 -6.89 -5.91 -6.90
N SER A 60 -6.29 -6.89 -7.56
CA SER A 60 -6.36 -8.31 -7.14
C SER A 60 -5.75 -8.49 -5.74
N VAL A 61 -4.58 -7.88 -5.51
CA VAL A 61 -3.89 -7.91 -4.22
C VAL A 61 -4.70 -7.18 -3.14
N GLU A 62 -5.26 -6.01 -3.42
CA GLU A 62 -6.12 -5.25 -2.49
C GLU A 62 -7.33 -6.08 -2.05
N ASN A 63 -7.97 -6.77 -2.98
CA ASN A 63 -9.07 -7.68 -2.67
C ASN A 63 -8.61 -8.85 -1.80
N ALA A 64 -7.43 -9.42 -2.07
CA ALA A 64 -6.84 -10.48 -1.26
C ALA A 64 -6.47 -10.01 0.16
N ILE A 65 -5.91 -8.81 0.31
CA ILE A 65 -5.61 -8.18 1.62
C ILE A 65 -6.90 -7.93 2.39
N THR A 66 -7.94 -7.44 1.72
CA THR A 66 -9.26 -7.23 2.33
C THR A 66 -9.85 -8.55 2.81
N PHE A 67 -9.82 -9.58 1.96
CA PHE A 67 -10.24 -10.93 2.31
C PHE A 67 -9.44 -11.48 3.49
N ALA A 68 -8.11 -11.31 3.49
CA ALA A 68 -7.25 -11.75 4.58
C ALA A 68 -7.62 -11.08 5.90
N THR A 69 -7.89 -9.77 5.87
CA THR A 69 -8.25 -8.98 7.04
C THR A 69 -9.59 -9.41 7.62
N VAL A 70 -10.59 -9.62 6.76
CA VAL A 70 -11.89 -10.19 7.15
C VAL A 70 -11.72 -11.61 7.70
N GLY A 71 -10.85 -12.41 7.06
CA GLY A 71 -10.55 -13.77 7.48
C GLY A 71 -9.88 -13.85 8.85
N MET A 72 -8.88 -12.98 9.08
CA MET A 72 -8.19 -12.84 10.36
C MET A 72 -9.12 -12.38 11.46
N SER A 73 -9.88 -11.30 11.24
CA SER A 73 -10.82 -10.79 12.24
C SER A 73 -11.95 -11.79 12.56
N GLY A 74 -12.53 -12.42 11.55
CA GLY A 74 -13.55 -13.46 11.72
C GLY A 74 -12.99 -14.69 12.42
N GLY A 75 -11.84 -15.18 11.99
CA GLY A 75 -11.15 -16.32 12.59
C GLY A 75 -10.77 -16.08 14.05
N MET A 76 -10.17 -14.94 14.37
CA MET A 76 -9.89 -14.56 15.75
C MET A 76 -11.18 -14.45 16.56
N GLY A 77 -12.23 -13.83 16.02
CA GLY A 77 -13.54 -13.74 16.68
C GLY A 77 -14.10 -15.13 17.03
N PHE A 78 -14.05 -16.09 16.09
CA PHE A 78 -14.45 -17.47 16.35
C PHE A 78 -13.58 -18.14 17.41
N ALA A 79 -12.26 -17.95 17.36
CA ALA A 79 -11.35 -18.49 18.37
C ALA A 79 -11.69 -17.95 19.78
N PHE A 80 -11.91 -16.65 19.90
CA PHE A 80 -12.32 -16.04 21.17
C PHE A 80 -13.67 -16.60 21.65
N LEU A 81 -14.68 -16.73 20.78
CA LEU A 81 -15.95 -17.34 21.17
C LEU A 81 -15.79 -18.79 21.67
N GLY A 82 -14.89 -19.57 21.08
CA GLY A 82 -14.56 -20.92 21.55
C GLY A 82 -13.86 -20.94 22.90
N LEU A 83 -12.97 -19.98 23.16
CA LEU A 83 -12.20 -19.89 24.41
C LEU A 83 -12.97 -19.20 25.54
N ALA A 84 -14.00 -18.41 25.23
CA ALA A 84 -14.76 -17.62 26.20
C ALA A 84 -15.22 -18.41 27.44
N PRO A 85 -15.71 -19.67 27.33
CA PRO A 85 -16.12 -20.46 28.50
C PRO A 85 -14.96 -20.87 29.42
N LEU A 86 -13.72 -20.82 28.95
CA LEU A 86 -12.53 -21.32 29.64
C LEU A 86 -11.64 -20.18 30.18
N THR A 87 -11.89 -18.94 29.78
CA THR A 87 -11.05 -17.78 30.13
C THR A 87 -11.78 -16.82 31.05
N SER A 88 -11.06 -16.24 32.02
CA SER A 88 -11.64 -15.18 32.85
C SER A 88 -11.96 -13.93 32.01
N PRO A 89 -13.00 -13.14 32.36
CA PRO A 89 -13.42 -11.98 31.57
C PRO A 89 -12.30 -10.96 31.32
N ASN A 90 -11.42 -10.73 32.30
CA ASN A 90 -10.33 -9.77 32.18
C ASN A 90 -9.29 -10.22 31.15
N LEU A 91 -8.87 -11.49 31.19
CA LEU A 91 -7.89 -12.02 30.22
C LEU A 91 -8.49 -12.10 28.81
N PHE A 92 -9.78 -12.43 28.71
CA PHE A 92 -10.51 -12.44 27.45
C PHE A 92 -10.48 -11.05 26.77
N MET A 93 -10.81 -9.99 27.51
CA MET A 93 -10.82 -8.63 26.98
C MET A 93 -9.44 -8.14 26.55
N ILE A 94 -8.39 -8.44 27.34
CA ILE A 94 -7.00 -8.10 26.97
C ILE A 94 -6.60 -8.82 25.68
N GLY A 95 -6.89 -10.11 25.57
CA GLY A 95 -6.61 -10.89 24.37
C GLY A 95 -7.31 -10.34 23.14
N LEU A 96 -8.60 -9.99 23.27
CA LEU A 96 -9.38 -9.41 22.18
C LEU A 96 -8.80 -8.09 21.68
N LEU A 97 -8.36 -7.22 22.59
CA LEU A 97 -7.75 -5.94 22.23
C LEU A 97 -6.42 -6.13 21.50
N LEU A 98 -5.58 -7.05 21.98
CA LEU A 98 -4.32 -7.40 21.31
C LEU A 98 -4.56 -7.97 19.91
N ALA A 99 -5.57 -8.82 19.75
CA ALA A 99 -5.95 -9.38 18.46
C ALA A 99 -6.41 -8.29 17.47
N ILE A 100 -7.24 -7.35 17.90
CA ILE A 100 -7.66 -6.22 17.08
C ILE A 100 -6.45 -5.40 16.63
N PHE A 101 -5.53 -5.10 17.56
CA PHE A 101 -4.31 -4.38 17.24
C PHE A 101 -3.43 -5.14 16.22
N GLN A 102 -3.28 -6.46 16.39
CA GLN A 102 -2.52 -7.30 15.46
C GLN A 102 -3.12 -7.30 14.05
N VAL A 103 -4.44 -7.41 13.91
CA VAL A 103 -5.11 -7.38 12.60
C VAL A 103 -4.89 -6.02 11.92
N GLN A 104 -5.09 -4.93 12.66
CA GLN A 104 -4.91 -3.58 12.12
C GLN A 104 -3.46 -3.30 11.71
N PHE A 105 -2.50 -3.73 12.54
CA PHE A 105 -1.09 -3.60 12.24
C PHE A 105 -0.70 -4.42 11.01
N GLY A 106 -1.17 -5.67 10.92
CA GLY A 106 -0.95 -6.54 9.75
C GLY A 106 -1.51 -5.94 8.45
N TYR A 107 -2.75 -5.45 8.48
CA TYR A 107 -3.37 -4.77 7.34
C TYR A 107 -2.52 -3.57 6.86
N SER A 108 -2.09 -2.72 7.80
CA SER A 108 -1.27 -1.54 7.50
C SER A 108 0.07 -1.91 6.87
N LEU A 109 0.76 -2.93 7.41
CA LEU A 109 2.05 -3.39 6.87
C LEU A 109 1.93 -3.98 5.46
N ILE A 110 0.94 -4.84 5.23
CA ILE A 110 0.77 -5.50 3.92
C ILE A 110 0.34 -4.47 2.86
N THR A 111 -0.55 -3.54 3.22
CA THR A 111 -0.95 -2.43 2.34
C THR A 111 0.25 -1.52 2.01
N ARG A 112 1.13 -1.27 2.98
CA ARG A 112 2.38 -0.55 2.75
C ARG A 112 3.28 -1.27 1.75
N GLN A 113 3.43 -2.59 1.87
CA GLN A 113 4.21 -3.38 0.92
C GLN A 113 3.63 -3.31 -0.49
N LEU A 114 2.30 -3.44 -0.65
CA LEU A 114 1.61 -3.27 -1.93
C LEU A 114 1.99 -1.95 -2.62
N TYR A 115 1.86 -0.82 -1.92
CA TYR A 115 2.15 0.48 -2.51
C TYR A 115 3.64 0.71 -2.75
N MET A 116 4.53 0.11 -1.95
CA MET A 116 5.97 0.10 -2.24
C MET A 116 6.25 -0.60 -3.59
N GLN A 117 5.61 -1.75 -3.84
CA GLN A 117 5.77 -2.47 -5.11
C GLN A 117 5.30 -1.67 -6.31
N ARG A 118 4.16 -0.98 -6.19
CA ARG A 118 3.65 -0.10 -7.25
C ARG A 118 4.57 1.10 -7.50
N ARG A 119 5.03 1.76 -6.44
CA ARG A 119 5.86 2.98 -6.54
C ARG A 119 7.24 2.73 -7.15
N ARG A 120 7.77 1.52 -7.11
CA ARG A 120 9.02 1.19 -7.83
C ARG A 120 8.80 0.88 -9.32
N TRP A 121 7.57 0.60 -9.76
CA TRP A 121 7.26 0.30 -11.15
C TRP A 121 7.29 1.57 -12.01
N VAL A 122 8.23 1.63 -12.95
CA VAL A 122 8.37 2.76 -13.88
C VAL A 122 7.33 2.62 -14.98
N MET A 123 6.47 3.63 -15.12
CA MET A 123 5.49 3.72 -16.21
C MET A 123 6.01 4.54 -17.38
N GLU A 124 6.66 5.66 -17.13
CA GLU A 124 7.23 6.49 -18.20
C GLU A 124 8.58 7.05 -17.77
N LEU A 125 9.53 7.11 -18.71
CA LEU A 125 10.85 7.68 -18.52
C LEU A 125 11.12 8.70 -19.61
N TYR A 126 11.37 9.95 -19.22
CA TYR A 126 11.66 11.05 -20.12
C TYR A 126 13.06 11.62 -19.86
N ARG A 127 13.71 12.11 -20.91
CA ARG A 127 15.01 12.79 -20.86
C ARG A 127 14.92 14.13 -21.59
N ASP A 128 15.34 15.21 -20.92
CA ASP A 128 15.57 16.53 -21.50
C ASP A 128 17.10 16.73 -21.54
N GLU A 129 17.70 16.57 -22.72
CA GLU A 129 19.16 16.57 -22.90
C GLU A 129 19.79 17.91 -22.55
N ASP A 130 19.15 19.01 -22.93
CA ASP A 130 19.65 20.39 -22.73
C ASP A 130 19.79 20.74 -21.25
N LYS A 131 18.88 20.23 -20.42
CA LYS A 131 18.87 20.52 -18.98
C LYS A 131 19.44 19.39 -18.12
N HIS A 132 19.87 18.30 -18.76
CA HIS A 132 20.26 17.07 -18.05
C HIS A 132 19.20 16.59 -17.06
N LEU A 133 17.92 16.76 -17.41
CA LEU A 133 16.80 16.38 -16.56
C LEU A 133 16.25 15.03 -16.98
N VAL A 134 16.05 14.16 -16.01
CA VAL A 134 15.38 12.87 -16.19
C VAL A 134 14.10 12.90 -15.39
N THR A 135 12.96 12.67 -16.05
CA THR A 135 11.68 12.57 -15.37
C THR A 135 11.21 11.12 -15.38
N VAL A 136 11.01 10.56 -14.20
CA VAL A 136 10.49 9.21 -14.00
C VAL A 136 9.08 9.30 -13.46
N VAL A 137 8.13 8.76 -14.19
CA VAL A 137 6.75 8.59 -13.74
C VAL A 137 6.60 7.14 -13.32
N CYS A 138 6.39 6.92 -12.03
CA CYS A 138 6.11 5.61 -11.48
C CYS A 138 4.60 5.43 -11.24
N ASP A 139 4.18 4.19 -11.05
CA ASP A 139 2.80 3.90 -10.64
C ASP A 139 2.53 4.39 -9.20
N ALA A 140 1.25 4.42 -8.81
CA ALA A 140 0.79 4.90 -7.49
C ALA A 140 1.15 6.38 -7.20
N ASN A 141 1.00 7.22 -8.23
CA ASN A 141 1.13 8.68 -8.19
C ASN A 141 2.49 9.20 -7.70
N LEU A 142 3.57 8.50 -8.05
CA LEU A 142 4.93 8.94 -7.78
C LEU A 142 5.56 9.49 -9.06
N LYS A 143 6.01 10.75 -9.00
CA LYS A 143 6.83 11.36 -10.04
C LYS A 143 8.15 11.80 -9.43
N ARG A 144 9.25 11.44 -10.07
CA ARG A 144 10.60 11.87 -9.71
C ARG A 144 11.18 12.68 -10.85
N VAL A 145 11.79 13.80 -10.52
CA VAL A 145 12.56 14.61 -11.47
C VAL A 145 13.98 14.68 -10.93
N TRP A 146 14.91 14.19 -11.73
CA TRP A 146 16.34 14.13 -11.40
C TRP A 146 17.10 15.10 -12.26
N THR A 147 17.95 15.91 -11.64
CA THR A 147 18.97 16.70 -12.32
C THR A 147 20.27 15.93 -12.25
N LEU A 148 20.78 15.50 -13.41
CA LEU A 148 22.05 14.78 -13.49
C LEU A 148 23.20 15.79 -13.46
N GLY A 149 24.10 15.61 -12.49
CA GLY A 149 25.26 16.47 -12.29
C GLY A 149 26.52 15.94 -12.98
N ASN A 150 27.66 16.14 -12.32
CA ASN A 150 28.95 15.64 -12.78
C ASN A 150 29.12 14.12 -12.57
N ASP A 151 30.17 13.54 -13.17
CA ASP A 151 30.51 12.14 -13.01
C ASP A 151 30.64 11.73 -11.54
N ALA A 152 29.89 10.70 -11.15
CA ALA A 152 29.91 10.17 -9.79
C ALA A 152 31.15 9.32 -9.49
N ALA A 153 32.14 9.25 -10.40
CA ALA A 153 33.21 8.25 -10.40
C ALA A 153 34.04 8.15 -9.09
N THR A 154 34.07 9.19 -8.24
CA THR A 154 34.96 9.27 -7.07
C THR A 154 34.25 9.55 -5.73
N GLY A 155 32.92 9.65 -5.69
CA GLY A 155 32.16 10.01 -4.47
C GLY A 155 31.33 8.87 -3.84
N ASP A 156 30.67 9.20 -2.72
CA ASP A 156 29.65 8.35 -2.07
C ASP A 156 28.33 8.32 -2.84
N THR A 157 28.08 9.31 -3.69
CA THR A 157 26.89 9.43 -4.53
C THR A 157 26.88 8.33 -5.59
N PRO A 158 25.79 7.56 -5.73
CA PRO A 158 25.70 6.53 -6.77
C PRO A 158 25.51 7.14 -8.16
N SER A 159 26.11 6.51 -9.18
CA SER A 159 25.85 6.86 -10.58
C SER A 159 24.48 6.37 -11.02
N MET A 160 23.98 6.90 -12.13
CA MET A 160 22.76 6.39 -12.76
C MET A 160 22.91 4.90 -13.12
N GLN A 161 24.09 4.48 -13.58
CA GLN A 161 24.42 3.07 -13.77
C GLN A 161 24.28 2.23 -12.49
N ASP A 162 24.86 2.69 -11.36
CA ASP A 162 24.73 1.98 -10.09
C ASP A 162 23.26 1.84 -9.66
N ILE A 163 22.45 2.89 -9.88
CA ILE A 163 21.02 2.89 -9.56
C ILE A 163 20.26 1.93 -10.48
N ALA A 164 20.55 1.91 -11.78
CA ALA A 164 19.90 1.01 -12.73
C ALA A 164 20.19 -0.47 -12.42
N GLU A 165 21.45 -0.79 -12.10
CA GLU A 165 21.88 -2.17 -11.86
C GLU A 165 21.50 -2.68 -10.47
N LYS A 166 21.73 -1.87 -9.43
CA LYS A 166 21.63 -2.28 -8.01
C LYS A 166 20.41 -1.69 -7.31
N GLY A 167 19.81 -0.63 -7.86
CA GLY A 167 18.66 0.10 -7.30
C GLY A 167 17.29 -0.47 -7.68
N LYS A 168 17.20 -1.71 -8.17
CA LYS A 168 15.95 -2.40 -8.57
C LYS A 168 14.85 -2.43 -7.51
N MET A 169 15.20 -2.24 -6.25
CA MET A 169 14.26 -2.14 -5.13
C MET A 169 13.46 -0.81 -5.14
N PHE A 170 14.02 0.25 -5.71
CA PHE A 170 13.45 1.60 -5.72
C PHE A 170 13.01 2.06 -7.12
N PHE A 171 13.69 1.55 -8.14
CA PHE A 171 13.46 1.86 -9.55
C PHE A 171 13.49 0.56 -10.34
N TYR A 172 12.34 0.14 -10.87
CA TYR A 172 12.22 -1.09 -11.65
C TYR A 172 11.67 -0.77 -13.04
N LEU A 173 12.53 -0.98 -14.04
CA LEU A 173 12.20 -0.82 -15.45
C LEU A 173 12.12 -2.22 -16.09
N ASP A 174 10.92 -2.62 -16.45
CA ASP A 174 10.66 -3.93 -17.06
C ASP A 174 10.67 -3.82 -18.59
N ARG A 175 11.80 -4.16 -19.21
CA ARG A 175 11.95 -4.11 -20.68
C ARG A 175 11.15 -5.20 -21.39
N GLU A 176 10.72 -6.25 -20.70
CA GLU A 176 9.93 -7.33 -21.31
C GLU A 176 8.45 -6.93 -21.43
N VAL A 177 7.96 -6.11 -20.50
CA VAL A 177 6.56 -5.66 -20.44
C VAL A 177 6.37 -4.27 -21.05
N GLY A 178 7.39 -3.41 -20.99
CA GLY A 178 7.33 -2.05 -21.52
C GLY A 178 7.80 -1.92 -22.97
N GLU A 179 7.36 -0.84 -23.60
CA GLU A 179 7.79 -0.39 -24.93
C GLU A 179 8.97 0.58 -24.78
N VAL A 180 10.09 0.23 -25.43
CA VAL A 180 11.26 1.11 -25.54
C VAL A 180 11.08 1.98 -26.78
N MET A 181 10.90 3.28 -26.57
CA MET A 181 10.63 4.24 -27.64
C MET A 181 11.93 4.71 -28.32
N ASP A 182 12.99 4.85 -27.52
CA ASP A 182 14.34 5.19 -27.98
C ASP A 182 15.35 4.33 -27.21
N ALA A 183 15.84 3.27 -27.87
CA ALA A 183 16.73 2.29 -27.25
C ALA A 183 18.12 2.87 -27.00
N GLU A 184 18.65 3.66 -27.93
CA GLU A 184 19.99 4.24 -27.82
C GLU A 184 20.02 5.27 -26.68
N GLY A 185 19.02 6.15 -26.62
CA GLY A 185 18.89 7.14 -25.55
C GLY A 185 18.67 6.51 -24.18
N LEU A 186 17.90 5.41 -24.11
CA LEU A 186 17.66 4.65 -22.89
C LEU A 186 18.91 3.93 -22.39
N ASP A 187 19.63 3.22 -23.26
CA ASP A 187 20.84 2.52 -22.89
C ASP A 187 21.96 3.49 -22.51
N ALA A 188 22.09 4.61 -23.23
CA ALA A 188 23.03 5.67 -22.87
C ALA A 188 22.73 6.29 -21.50
N LEU A 189 21.44 6.48 -21.17
CA LEU A 189 21.04 7.01 -19.86
C LEU A 189 21.33 6.00 -18.74
N LEU A 190 21.04 4.72 -18.95
CA LEU A 190 21.24 3.69 -17.94
C LEU A 190 22.70 3.29 -17.76
N ALA A 191 23.54 3.55 -18.76
CA ALA A 191 25.00 3.40 -18.67
C ALA A 191 25.71 4.69 -18.20
N ASP A 192 24.97 5.77 -17.89
CA ASP A 192 25.54 7.06 -17.55
C ASP A 192 26.28 7.02 -16.20
N SER A 193 27.50 7.55 -16.18
CA SER A 193 28.36 7.67 -15.00
C SER A 193 27.98 8.86 -14.12
N LYS A 194 27.13 9.77 -14.60
CA LYS A 194 26.66 10.93 -13.84
C LYS A 194 25.85 10.53 -12.61
N GLY A 195 26.05 11.29 -11.54
CA GLY A 195 25.26 11.17 -10.30
C GLY A 195 23.99 12.02 -10.35
N ILE A 196 23.02 11.67 -9.49
CA ILE A 196 21.85 12.52 -9.24
C ILE A 196 22.27 13.63 -8.27
N GLU A 197 22.29 14.88 -8.74
CA GLU A 197 22.67 16.04 -7.92
C GLU A 197 21.46 16.57 -7.15
N GLU A 198 20.33 16.74 -7.85
CA GLU A 198 19.08 17.17 -7.25
C GLU A 198 17.97 16.17 -7.59
N GLU A 199 17.17 15.80 -6.59
CA GLU A 199 15.96 15.02 -6.79
C GLU A 199 14.75 15.79 -6.24
N LYS A 200 13.78 16.01 -7.12
CA LYS A 200 12.45 16.48 -6.75
C LYS A 200 11.47 15.32 -6.79
N VAL A 201 10.95 14.95 -5.61
CA VAL A 201 9.95 13.90 -5.46
C VAL A 201 8.56 14.51 -5.29
N GLU A 202 7.66 14.20 -6.21
CA GLU A 202 6.24 14.55 -6.14
C GLU A 202 5.43 13.27 -5.89
N VAL A 203 4.90 13.13 -4.67
CA VAL A 203 4.07 11.98 -4.27
C VAL A 203 2.68 12.46 -3.92
N LYS A 204 1.64 11.84 -4.50
CA LYS A 204 0.27 12.02 -4.02
C LYS A 204 -0.16 10.82 -3.18
N PRO A 205 -0.90 11.03 -2.08
CA PRO A 205 -1.41 9.93 -1.28
C PRO A 205 -2.35 9.06 -2.09
N VAL A 206 -2.26 7.75 -1.86
CA VAL A 206 -3.19 6.76 -2.39
C VAL A 206 -4.26 6.48 -1.33
N ILE A 207 -5.37 5.85 -1.73
CA ILE A 207 -6.54 5.63 -0.87
C ILE A 207 -6.11 4.97 0.46
N GLY A 208 -6.47 5.61 1.58
CA GLY A 208 -6.17 5.13 2.94
C GLY A 208 -4.80 5.55 3.48
N GLU A 209 -3.99 6.28 2.71
CA GLU A 209 -2.68 6.77 3.11
C GLU A 209 -2.70 8.28 3.41
N THR A 210 -1.91 8.72 4.40
CA THR A 210 -1.68 10.15 4.63
C THR A 210 -0.52 10.65 3.76
N GLU A 211 -0.47 11.96 3.53
CA GLU A 211 0.63 12.57 2.77
C GLU A 211 2.00 12.30 3.43
N GLU A 212 2.06 12.35 4.77
CA GLU A 212 3.28 12.08 5.54
C GLU A 212 3.76 10.63 5.39
N LEU A 213 2.82 9.67 5.42
CA LEU A 213 3.14 8.26 5.19
C LEU A 213 3.66 8.04 3.77
N SER A 214 3.05 8.72 2.78
CA SER A 214 3.46 8.65 1.37
C SER A 214 4.89 9.09 1.18
N LYS A 215 5.26 10.22 1.79
CA LYS A 215 6.64 10.72 1.76
C LYS A 215 7.60 9.79 2.51
N ARG A 216 7.18 9.20 3.64
CA ARG A 216 8.02 8.26 4.43
C ARG A 216 8.25 6.92 3.73
N ILE A 217 7.32 6.48 2.88
CA ILE A 217 7.47 5.22 2.13
C ILE A 217 8.47 5.37 0.99
N VAL A 218 8.52 6.55 0.37
CA VAL A 218 9.34 6.82 -0.81
C VAL A 218 10.74 7.22 -0.36
N GLN A 219 11.72 6.34 -0.59
CA GLN A 219 13.12 6.68 -0.36
C GLN A 219 13.63 7.61 -1.46
N SER A 220 14.34 8.66 -1.06
CA SER A 220 15.05 9.58 -1.96
C SER A 220 16.36 8.95 -2.43
N PHE A 221 16.66 9.04 -3.73
CA PHE A 221 17.94 8.66 -4.32
C PHE A 221 19.05 9.64 -3.96
N SER A 222 18.74 10.90 -3.69
CA SER A 222 19.72 11.86 -3.17
C SER A 222 20.27 11.50 -1.78
N GLU A 223 19.52 10.71 -1.00
CA GLU A 223 19.94 10.22 0.32
C GLU A 223 20.60 8.84 0.26
N LEU A 224 20.61 8.19 -0.91
CA LEU A 224 21.22 6.88 -1.11
C LEU A 224 22.72 7.01 -1.34
N THR A 225 23.51 6.24 -0.59
CA THR A 225 24.95 6.08 -0.82
C THR A 225 25.22 4.82 -1.63
N ARG A 226 26.39 4.76 -2.28
CA ARG A 226 26.87 3.54 -2.95
C ARG A 226 26.95 2.33 -2.04
N THR A 227 27.34 2.52 -0.77
CA THR A 227 27.39 1.45 0.22
C THR A 227 26.00 0.86 0.51
N ASN A 228 24.97 1.70 0.58
CA ASN A 228 23.58 1.25 0.73
C ASN A 228 23.14 0.42 -0.47
N LEU A 229 23.43 0.87 -1.70
CA LEU A 229 23.11 0.12 -2.91
C LEU A 229 23.88 -1.21 -2.99
N GLN A 230 25.15 -1.26 -2.59
CA GLN A 230 25.93 -2.49 -2.56
C GLN A 230 25.40 -3.50 -1.53
N GLN A 231 24.94 -3.04 -0.36
CA GLN A 231 24.30 -3.92 0.64
C GLN A 231 22.96 -4.49 0.16
N MET A 232 22.34 -3.83 -0.82
CA MET A 232 21.11 -4.28 -1.47
C MET A 232 21.37 -5.08 -2.75
N ALA A 233 22.55 -4.93 -3.36
CA ALA A 233 22.98 -5.71 -4.51
C ALA A 233 23.00 -7.21 -4.14
N GLY A 234 22.17 -8.01 -4.81
CA GLY A 234 21.99 -9.44 -4.52
C GLY A 234 20.76 -9.77 -3.67
N LYS A 235 20.14 -8.78 -3.01
CA LYS A 235 18.76 -8.91 -2.50
C LYS A 235 17.82 -8.49 -3.62
N ASP A 236 17.83 -9.23 -4.73
CA ASP A 236 16.94 -8.97 -5.84
C ASP A 236 15.50 -9.07 -5.33
N GLY A 237 14.85 -7.91 -5.18
CA GLY A 237 13.44 -7.82 -4.78
C GLY A 237 12.50 -8.38 -5.85
N GLY A 238 13.00 -9.07 -6.88
CA GLY A 238 12.25 -9.56 -8.03
C GLY A 238 11.52 -8.46 -8.79
N SER A 239 10.77 -8.88 -9.82
CA SER A 239 9.82 -8.02 -10.51
C SER A 239 8.70 -7.55 -9.56
N PRO A 240 8.25 -6.29 -9.62
CA PRO A 240 7.06 -5.83 -8.90
C PRO A 240 5.85 -6.72 -9.15
N ILE A 241 5.66 -7.21 -10.37
CA ILE A 241 4.56 -8.12 -10.72
C ILE A 241 4.67 -9.43 -9.92
N GLN A 242 5.85 -10.02 -9.86
CA GLN A 242 6.10 -11.25 -9.09
C GLN A 242 5.89 -11.02 -7.59
N GLN A 243 6.35 -9.90 -7.05
CA GLN A 243 6.13 -9.57 -5.64
C GLN A 243 4.66 -9.33 -5.30
N LEU A 244 3.91 -8.71 -6.21
CA LEU A 244 2.46 -8.54 -6.06
C LEU A 244 1.75 -9.90 -6.04
N ASP A 245 2.11 -10.84 -6.90
CA ASP A 245 1.55 -12.21 -6.88
C ASP A 245 1.91 -12.96 -5.58
N VAL A 246 3.17 -12.85 -5.11
CA VAL A 246 3.58 -13.41 -3.81
C VAL A 246 2.76 -12.80 -2.67
N LEU A 247 2.53 -11.48 -2.69
CA LEU A 247 1.73 -10.79 -1.69
C LEU A 247 0.26 -11.22 -1.74
N GLU A 248 -0.30 -11.39 -2.93
CA GLU A 248 -1.67 -11.90 -3.13
C GLU A 248 -1.84 -13.30 -2.52
N ARG A 249 -0.93 -14.22 -2.85
CA ARG A 249 -0.95 -15.59 -2.33
C ARG A 249 -0.77 -15.62 -0.82
N ALA A 250 0.17 -14.86 -0.30
CA ALA A 250 0.41 -14.75 1.14
C ALA A 250 -0.83 -14.23 1.87
N ALA A 251 -1.50 -13.20 1.34
CA ALA A 251 -2.74 -12.68 1.91
C ALA A 251 -3.86 -13.73 1.90
N LYS A 252 -4.09 -14.41 0.76
CA LYS A 252 -5.11 -15.47 0.67
C LYS A 252 -4.85 -16.62 1.64
N ILE A 253 -3.62 -17.13 1.69
CA ILE A 253 -3.23 -18.23 2.60
C ILE A 253 -3.45 -17.81 4.04
N THR A 254 -3.02 -16.60 4.41
CA THR A 254 -3.21 -16.07 5.76
C THR A 254 -4.69 -15.99 6.12
N GLY A 255 -5.52 -15.39 5.26
CA GLY A 255 -6.96 -15.29 5.47
C GLY A 255 -7.64 -16.63 5.72
N VAL A 256 -7.39 -17.61 4.85
CA VAL A 256 -7.94 -18.97 4.96
C VAL A 256 -7.46 -19.67 6.23
N SER A 257 -6.18 -19.55 6.56
CA SER A 257 -5.57 -20.20 7.73
C SER A 257 -6.20 -19.69 9.02
N PHE A 258 -6.34 -18.37 9.18
CA PHE A 258 -6.95 -17.79 10.36
C PHE A 258 -8.44 -18.13 10.48
N MET A 259 -9.21 -18.10 9.39
CA MET A 259 -10.62 -18.52 9.42
C MET A 259 -10.76 -19.98 9.85
N THR A 260 -9.98 -20.87 9.23
CA THR A 260 -10.06 -22.31 9.49
C THR A 260 -9.67 -22.64 10.93
N MET A 261 -8.57 -22.07 11.41
CA MET A 261 -8.11 -22.27 12.79
C MET A 261 -9.11 -21.68 13.79
N GLY A 262 -9.66 -20.50 13.49
CA GLY A 262 -10.69 -19.87 14.31
C GLY A 262 -11.94 -20.72 14.47
N LEU A 263 -12.43 -21.27 13.36
CA LEU A 263 -13.58 -22.19 13.35
C LEU A 263 -13.28 -23.46 14.15
N LEU A 264 -12.08 -24.02 14.01
CA LEU A 264 -11.65 -25.18 14.79
C LEU A 264 -11.71 -24.90 16.30
N PHE A 265 -11.15 -23.79 16.76
CA PHE A 265 -11.21 -23.38 18.17
C PHE A 265 -12.65 -23.16 18.64
N TYR A 266 -13.50 -22.56 17.81
CA TYR A 266 -14.92 -22.38 18.13
C TYR A 266 -15.63 -23.72 18.35
N VAL A 267 -15.47 -24.67 17.42
CA VAL A 267 -16.11 -26.00 17.51
C VAL A 267 -15.59 -26.76 18.73
N MET A 268 -14.27 -26.80 18.95
CA MET A 268 -13.67 -27.46 20.11
C MET A 268 -14.12 -26.82 21.43
N GLY A 269 -14.17 -25.49 21.49
CA GLY A 269 -14.63 -24.75 22.65
C GLY A 269 -16.08 -25.02 23.00
N ASN A 270 -16.96 -24.98 22.00
CA ASN A 270 -18.38 -25.29 22.19
C ASN A 270 -18.60 -26.74 22.64
N TRP A 271 -17.90 -27.70 22.02
CA TRP A 271 -17.94 -29.10 22.43
C TRP A 271 -17.47 -29.29 23.89
N SER A 272 -16.37 -28.63 24.28
CA SER A 272 -15.86 -28.65 25.65
C SER A 272 -16.87 -28.06 26.64
N ALA A 273 -17.52 -26.94 26.30
CA ALA A 273 -18.51 -26.30 27.15
C ALA A 273 -19.76 -27.19 27.35
N GLN A 274 -20.26 -27.81 26.27
CA GLN A 274 -21.38 -28.75 26.35
C GLN A 274 -21.06 -29.96 27.23
N ASN A 275 -19.86 -30.52 27.10
CA ASN A 275 -19.41 -31.62 27.95
C ASN A 275 -19.31 -31.22 29.43
N ALA A 276 -18.85 -30.00 29.73
CA ALA A 276 -18.80 -29.48 31.10
C ALA A 276 -20.21 -29.31 31.70
N ILE A 277 -21.14 -28.75 30.94
CA ILE A 277 -22.55 -28.61 31.36
C ILE A 277 -23.18 -29.99 31.62
N HIS A 278 -22.96 -30.96 30.73
CA HIS A 278 -23.48 -32.31 30.90
C HIS A 278 -22.94 -32.99 32.16
N ARG A 279 -21.62 -32.88 32.42
CA ARG A 279 -21.00 -33.39 33.66
C ARG A 279 -21.55 -32.71 34.91
N ALA A 280 -21.71 -31.39 34.88
CA ALA A 280 -22.29 -30.64 35.98
C ALA A 280 -23.74 -31.07 36.27
N ALA A 281 -24.55 -31.26 35.22
CA ALA A 281 -25.93 -31.74 35.34
C ALA A 281 -26.01 -33.15 35.95
N GLN A 282 -25.09 -34.05 35.60
CA GLN A 282 -25.04 -35.40 36.18
C GLN A 282 -24.60 -35.39 37.66
N SER A 283 -23.72 -34.47 38.05
CA SER A 283 -23.29 -34.33 39.44
C SER A 283 -24.30 -33.61 40.35
N TYR A 284 -25.31 -32.98 39.77
CA TYR A 284 -26.34 -32.28 40.52
C TYR A 284 -27.36 -33.30 41.09
N THR A 285 -27.10 -33.76 42.31
CA THR A 285 -28.16 -34.39 43.12
C THR A 285 -29.08 -33.30 43.65
N PRO A 286 -30.36 -33.23 43.23
CA PRO A 286 -31.29 -32.27 43.80
C PRO A 286 -31.39 -32.53 45.30
N SER A 287 -31.09 -31.53 46.12
CA SER A 287 -31.32 -31.62 47.56
C SER A 287 -32.81 -31.92 47.75
N PRO A 288 -33.19 -33.00 48.47
CA PRO A 288 -34.60 -33.33 48.65
C PRO A 288 -35.27 -32.11 49.25
N ALA A 289 -36.27 -31.57 48.53
CA ALA A 289 -37.04 -30.44 48.99
C ALA A 289 -37.44 -30.70 50.43
N SER A 290 -37.00 -29.86 51.37
CA SER A 290 -37.47 -29.97 52.72
C SER A 290 -38.98 -29.78 52.64
N HIS A 291 -39.72 -30.87 52.81
CA HIS A 291 -41.15 -30.82 53.03
C HIS A 291 -41.32 -30.05 54.34
N ALA A 292 -41.41 -28.72 54.24
CA ALA A 292 -41.82 -27.86 55.32
C ALA A 292 -43.24 -28.30 55.68
N SER A 293 -43.33 -29.12 56.71
CA SER A 293 -44.58 -29.55 57.30
C SER A 293 -45.37 -28.28 57.64
N PRO A 294 -46.61 -28.09 57.12
CA PRO A 294 -47.38 -26.89 57.41
C PRO A 294 -47.56 -26.81 58.93
N ALA A 295 -47.04 -25.74 59.53
CA ALA A 295 -47.25 -25.45 60.93
C ALA A 295 -48.76 -25.31 61.16
N LYS A 296 -49.33 -26.22 61.97
CA LYS A 296 -50.69 -26.05 62.48
C LYS A 296 -50.74 -24.76 63.28
N ALA A 297 -51.45 -23.76 62.78
CA ALA A 297 -51.85 -22.60 63.56
C ALA A 297 -52.87 -23.07 64.61
N THR A 298 -52.49 -22.96 65.88
CA THR A 298 -53.39 -23.03 67.05
C THR A 298 -53.81 -21.64 67.45
#